data_AF-A0A1F9V1J2-F1
#
_entry.id   AF-A0A1F9V1J2-F1
#
_cell.length_a   1.000
_cell.length_b   1.000
_cell.length_c   1.000
_cell.angle_alpha   90.00
_cell.angle_beta   90.00
_cell.angle_gamma   90.00
#
_symmetry.space_group_name_H-M   'P 1'
#
loop_
_entity.id
_entity.type
_entity.pdbx_description
1 polymer ?
#
loop_
_entity_poly.entity_id
_entity_poly.type
_entity_poly.pdbx_seq_one_letter_code
_entity_poly.pdbx_strand_id
1 'polypeptide(L)'
;MTQEHRVVTPSPVQLNGMNFWRVEVWLKPTVCDAVGETVSAAIAEMGLPRPDAVRCALVYRLAGRSTKAQIEKAVSRSLANPLIHRFLVSEAHP
;
A
#
# COMPACT_ATOMS: atom_id res chain seq x y z
N MET A 1 3.48 11.60 23.11
CA MET A 1 3.92 11.29 21.73
C MET A 1 2.73 11.54 20.83
N THR A 2 2.57 12.75 20.31
CA THR A 2 1.39 13.12 19.51
C THR A 2 1.84 13.12 18.05
N GLN A 3 1.31 12.20 17.25
CA GLN A 3 1.62 12.11 15.83
C GLN A 3 0.74 13.11 15.08
N GLU A 4 1.34 14.13 14.47
CA GLU A 4 0.62 15.04 13.59
C GLU A 4 0.31 14.34 12.26
N HIS A 5 -0.97 14.24 11.92
CA HIS A 5 -1.42 13.70 10.65
C HIS A 5 -1.99 14.84 9.78
N ARG A 6 -1.24 15.25 8.76
CA ARG A 6 -1.75 16.15 7.72
C ARG A 6 -2.52 15.33 6.70
N VAL A 7 -3.86 15.38 6.76
CA VAL A 7 -4.70 14.88 5.67
C VAL A 7 -4.57 15.86 4.51
N VAL A 8 -3.63 15.58 3.60
CA VAL A 8 -3.70 16.15 2.26
C VAL A 8 -4.88 15.45 1.61
N THR A 9 -6.00 16.14 1.41
CA THR A 9 -7.12 15.62 0.62
C THR A 9 -6.55 15.17 -0.72
N PRO A 10 -6.51 13.86 -1.03
CA PRO A 10 -6.08 13.47 -2.36
C PRO A 10 -7.19 13.95 -3.29
N SER A 11 -6.92 15.01 -4.05
CA SER A 11 -7.63 15.22 -5.30
C SER A 11 -7.58 13.86 -6.01
N PRO A 12 -8.74 13.25 -6.37
CA PRO A 12 -8.70 12.05 -7.17
C PRO A 12 -7.98 12.46 -8.45
N VAL A 13 -6.70 12.09 -8.55
CA VAL A 13 -5.92 12.31 -9.77
C VAL A 13 -6.71 11.57 -10.84
N GLN A 14 -7.40 12.34 -11.66
CA GLN A 14 -8.12 11.84 -12.80
C GLN A 14 -7.05 11.39 -13.79
N LEU A 15 -6.71 10.11 -13.72
CA LEU A 15 -5.85 9.43 -14.68
C LEU A 15 -6.69 9.23 -15.94
N ASN A 16 -7.01 10.33 -16.62
CA ASN A 16 -7.83 10.37 -17.84
C ASN A 16 -7.20 9.50 -18.93
N GLY A 17 -7.51 8.20 -18.97
CA GLY A 17 -7.00 7.28 -19.97
C GLY A 17 -5.49 7.03 -19.91
N MET A 18 -4.78 7.51 -18.87
CA MET A 18 -3.33 7.40 -18.79
C MET A 18 -2.92 6.12 -18.05
N ASN A 19 -2.09 5.30 -18.70
CA ASN A 19 -1.43 4.17 -18.05
C ASN A 19 -0.72 4.64 -16.77
N PHE A 20 -0.90 3.89 -15.69
CA PHE A 20 -0.26 4.18 -14.42
C PHE A 20 0.36 2.93 -13.82
N TRP A 21 1.40 3.10 -13.03
CA TRP A 21 2.01 2.01 -12.30
C TRP A 21 1.33 1.86 -10.95
N ARG A 22 0.85 0.66 -10.67
CA ARG A 22 0.37 0.26 -9.35
C ARG A 22 1.50 -0.44 -8.62
N VAL A 23 1.93 0.17 -7.51
CA VAL A 23 2.93 -0.39 -6.62
C VAL A 23 2.26 -0.80 -5.32
N GLU A 24 2.38 -2.07 -4.97
CA GLU A 24 1.89 -2.58 -3.69
C GLU A 24 3.06 -2.92 -2.79
N VAL A 25 3.06 -2.39 -1.58
CA VAL A 25 4.08 -2.66 -0.56
C VAL A 25 3.41 -3.39 0.59
N TRP A 26 3.85 -4.62 0.82
CA TRP A 26 3.31 -5.54 1.80
C TRP A 26 4.35 -5.82 2.88
N LEU A 27 3.90 -5.97 4.13
CA LEU A 27 4.74 -6.55 5.19
C LEU A 27 5.02 -8.02 4.87
N LYS A 28 6.26 -8.46 5.10
CA LYS A 28 6.65 -9.86 4.98
C LYS A 28 5.86 -10.73 5.96
N PRO A 29 5.59 -12.01 5.62
CA PRO A 29 4.79 -12.90 6.46
C PRO A 29 5.36 -13.07 7.88
N THR A 30 6.68 -13.01 8.03
CA THR A 30 7.40 -13.11 9.32
C THR A 30 7.34 -11.87 10.20
N VAL A 31 6.75 -10.76 9.69
CA VAL A 31 6.66 -9.49 10.40
C VAL A 31 5.25 -9.33 10.93
N CYS A 32 5.14 -8.93 12.21
CA CYS A 32 3.86 -8.65 12.86
C CYS A 32 3.20 -7.41 12.24
N ASP A 33 1.91 -7.52 11.93
CA ASP A 33 1.11 -6.46 11.34
C ASP A 33 0.10 -5.94 12.37
N ALA A 34 0.53 -5.00 13.20
CA ALA A 34 -0.30 -4.43 14.25
C ALA A 34 -1.57 -3.73 13.71
N VAL A 35 -1.50 -3.18 12.49
CA VAL A 35 -2.66 -2.53 11.85
C VAL A 35 -3.67 -3.60 11.44
N GLY A 36 -3.21 -4.70 10.84
CA GLY A 36 -4.05 -5.84 10.49
C GLY A 36 -4.78 -6.42 11.71
N GLU A 37 -4.07 -6.61 12.82
CA GLU A 37 -4.67 -7.08 14.08
C GLU A 37 -5.73 -6.11 14.62
N THR A 38 -5.44 -4.82 14.61
CA THR A 38 -6.40 -3.78 15.04
C THR A 38 -7.65 -3.79 14.16
N VAL A 39 -7.49 -3.96 12.85
CA VAL A 39 -8.62 -4.05 11.91
C VAL A 39 -9.42 -5.33 12.13
N SER A 40 -8.78 -6.48 12.39
CA SER A 40 -9.48 -7.73 12.71
C SER A 40 -10.33 -7.58 13.99
N ALA A 41 -9.79 -6.94 15.03
CA ALA A 41 -10.50 -6.64 16.25
C ALA A 41 -11.71 -5.72 15.98
N ALA A 42 -11.52 -4.63 15.24
CA ALA A 42 -12.60 -3.72 14.86
C ALA A 42 -13.72 -4.41 14.06
N ILE A 43 -13.38 -5.33 13.15
CA ILE A 43 -14.37 -6.11 12.39
C ILE A 43 -15.21 -6.99 13.33
N ALA A 44 -14.58 -7.65 14.30
CA ALA A 44 -15.28 -8.45 15.29
C ALA A 44 -16.18 -7.60 16.20
N GLU A 45 -15.72 -6.42 16.60
CA GLU A 45 -16.51 -5.45 17.39
C GLU A 45 -17.74 -4.93 16.63
N MET A 46 -17.67 -4.85 15.30
CA MET A 46 -18.82 -4.50 14.44
C MET A 46 -19.86 -5.63 14.31
N GLY A 47 -19.65 -6.78 14.95
CA GLY A 47 -20.56 -7.93 14.88
C GLY A 47 -20.47 -8.69 13.55
N LEU A 48 -19.44 -8.42 12.74
CA LEU A 48 -19.17 -9.17 11.52
C LEU A 48 -18.35 -10.44 11.84
N PRO A 49 -18.44 -11.48 11.00
CA PRO A 49 -17.60 -12.66 11.14
C PRO A 49 -16.12 -12.27 11.14
N ARG A 50 -15.36 -12.75 12.14
CA ARG A 50 -13.93 -12.46 12.23
C ARG A 50 -13.20 -13.11 11.04
N PRO A 51 -12.44 -12.33 10.24
CA PRO A 51 -11.63 -12.89 9.17
C PRO A 51 -10.49 -13.74 9.72
N ASP A 52 -10.11 -14.82 9.02
CA ASP A 52 -9.01 -15.72 9.43
C ASP A 52 -7.66 -15.00 9.52
N ALA A 53 -7.42 -14.04 8.63
CA ALA A 53 -6.25 -13.18 8.65
C ALA A 53 -6.54 -11.84 8.00
N VAL A 54 -6.02 -10.76 8.59
CA VAL A 54 -6.02 -9.43 8.00
C VAL A 54 -4.58 -9.01 7.78
N ARG A 55 -4.26 -8.54 6.57
CA ARG A 55 -2.94 -8.02 6.23
C ARG A 55 -3.10 -6.68 5.56
N CYS A 56 -2.40 -5.69 6.07
CA CYS A 56 -2.37 -4.34 5.55
C CYS A 56 -1.23 -4.17 4.55
N ALA A 57 -1.51 -3.39 3.51
CA ALA A 57 -0.56 -3.03 2.48
C ALA A 57 -0.71 -1.55 2.13
N LEU A 58 0.39 -0.96 1.66
CA LEU A 58 0.40 0.38 1.08
C LEU A 58 0.35 0.25 -0.44
N VAL A 59 -0.66 0.86 -1.06
CA VAL A 59 -0.82 0.86 -2.52
C VAL A 59 -0.60 2.26 -3.04
N TYR A 60 0.41 2.42 -3.90
CA TYR A 60 0.75 3.66 -4.57
C TYR A 60 0.33 3.58 -6.04
N ARG A 61 -0.20 4.70 -6.54
CA ARG A 61 -0.49 4.90 -7.97
C ARG A 61 0.47 5.94 -8.50
N LEU A 62 1.34 5.55 -9.42
CA LEU A 62 2.35 6.41 -10.02
C LEU A 62 1.94 6.71 -11.45
N ALA A 63 1.58 7.96 -11.72
CA ALA A 63 1.26 8.44 -13.05
C ALA A 63 2.52 8.99 -13.72
N GLY A 64 2.75 8.64 -14.99
CA GLY A 64 3.85 9.18 -15.78
C GLY A 64 4.51 8.15 -16.69
N ARG A 65 5.39 8.65 -17.57
CA ARG A 65 6.19 7.80 -18.46
C ARG A 65 7.44 7.35 -17.70
N SER A 66 7.44 6.11 -17.24
CA SER A 66 8.59 5.50 -16.56
C SER A 66 8.61 4.02 -16.89
N THR A 67 9.80 3.42 -16.91
CA THR A 67 9.93 1.99 -17.13
C THR A 67 9.74 1.24 -15.81
N LYS A 68 9.28 -0.01 -15.89
CA LYS A 68 9.14 -0.89 -14.72
C LYS A 68 10.42 -0.92 -13.86
N ALA A 69 11.59 -1.05 -14.49
CA ALA A 69 12.89 -1.09 -13.80
C ALA A 69 13.20 0.21 -13.03
N GLN A 70 12.82 1.37 -13.55
CA GLN A 70 12.99 2.65 -12.86
C GLN A 70 12.09 2.71 -11.62
N ILE A 71 10.83 2.29 -11.76
CA ILE A 71 9.87 2.24 -10.66
C ILE A 71 10.34 1.28 -9.58
N GLU A 72 10.74 0.05 -9.93
CA GLU A 72 11.26 -0.93 -8.97
C GLU A 72 12.50 -0.42 -8.22
N LYS A 73 13.41 0.29 -8.91
CA LYS A 73 14.58 0.90 -8.28
C LYS A 73 14.21 2.05 -7.33
N ALA A 74 13.22 2.86 -7.68
CA ALA A 74 12.72 3.93 -6.82
C ALA A 74 12.01 3.36 -5.58
N VAL A 75 11.16 2.35 -5.78
CA VAL A 75 10.39 1.71 -4.71
C VAL A 75 11.30 1.03 -3.71
N SER A 76 12.25 0.21 -4.19
CA SER A 76 13.19 -0.52 -3.32
C SER A 76 14.11 0.39 -2.50
N ARG A 77 14.33 1.63 -2.94
CA ARG A 77 15.18 2.61 -2.23
C ARG A 77 14.41 3.54 -1.29
N SER A 78 13.19 3.95 -1.69
CA SER A 78 12.48 5.03 -1.01
C SER A 78 11.17 4.61 -0.36
N LEU A 79 10.47 3.61 -0.89
CA LEU A 79 9.10 3.26 -0.49
C LEU A 79 9.02 1.94 0.28
N ALA A 80 9.92 0.99 -0.01
CA ALA A 80 9.98 -0.30 0.63
C ALA A 80 11.31 -0.47 1.37
N ASN A 81 11.25 -0.94 2.62
CA ASN A 81 12.43 -1.44 3.32
C ASN A 81 12.57 -2.94 2.99
N PRO A 82 13.62 -3.38 2.27
CA PRO A 82 13.76 -4.77 1.83
C PRO A 82 13.90 -5.77 2.98
N LEU A 83 14.21 -5.34 4.21
CA LEU A 83 14.27 -6.23 5.38
C LEU A 83 12.87 -6.69 5.80
N ILE A 84 11.89 -5.78 5.81
CA ILE A 84 10.54 -6.03 6.37
C ILE A 84 9.42 -6.01 5.33
N HIS A 85 9.64 -5.38 4.17
CA HIS A 85 8.65 -5.23 3.12
C HIS A 85 8.99 -6.12 1.91
N ARG A 86 7.93 -6.56 1.23
CA ARG A 86 7.95 -7.08 -0.13
C ARG A 86 7.11 -6.15 -0.99
N PHE A 87 7.48 -5.94 -2.25
CA PHE A 87 6.73 -5.06 -3.14
C PHE A 87 6.42 -5.73 -4.47
N LEU A 88 5.31 -5.32 -5.09
CA LEU A 88 4.86 -5.76 -6.39
C LEU A 88 4.61 -4.52 -7.26
N VAL A 89 5.16 -4.52 -8.47
CA VAL A 89 4.96 -3.45 -9.46
C VAL A 89 4.19 -4.03 -10.64
N SER A 90 3.03 -3.45 -10.92
CA SER A 90 2.16 -3.82 -12.03
C SER A 90 1.78 -2.58 -12.84
N GLU A 91 1.69 -2.72 -14.16
CA GLU A 91 1.09 -1.69 -15.01
C GLU A 91 -0.42 -1.86 -14.95
N ALA A 92 -1.12 -0.80 -14.56
CA ALA A 92 -2.56 -0.78 -14.50
C ALA A 92 -3.10 0.14 -15.59
N HIS A 93 -4.09 -0.39 -16.30
CA HIS A 93 -4.89 0.35 -17.27
C HIS A 93 -6.16 0.84 -16.55
N PRO A 94 -6.72 1.99 -16.98
CA PRO A 94 -7.91 2.58 -16.37
C PRO A 94 -9.15 1.67 -16.39
#